data_AF-A0A9W8DIF9-F1
#
_entry.id   AF-A0A9W8DIF9-F1
#
_cell.length_a   1.000
_cell.length_b   1.000
_cell.length_c   1.000
_cell.angle_alpha   90.00
_cell.angle_beta   90.00
_cell.angle_gamma   90.00
#
_symmetry.space_group_name_H-M   'P 1'
#
loop_
_entity.id
_entity.type
_entity.pdbx_description
1 polymer ?
#
loop_
_entity_poly.entity_id
_entity_poly.type
_entity_poly.pdbx_seq_one_letter_code
_entity_poly.pdbx_strand_id
1 'polypeptide(L)'
;MDVDIDWNILDAWLKELFAPELPPLISKTPAMLKQLKTLYQLHKPILTAQQTVENVQSEAAREYTALAANIADILKTANITLSGLSQPTSKALSELSATASDLGLSDMRIESFECAIASQTIQRFKQQTEAALLAEKTQKLQEKIRNSQSRQAKLRALLEERQSTVGSEEQKSREWVRNAQVVQQKSSEYRERLEELQRIQSERQAEARGLEYEQLKQLNDRVEQMRASVDEKQNMYDGYKALPPDIQLAYLKLEEAKVKLDQLRADCEVAADACF
;
A
#
# COMPACT_ATOMS: atom_id res chain seq x y z
N MET A 1 -8.35 -1.82 -53.77
CA MET A 1 -8.41 -0.87 -54.90
C MET A 1 -8.54 0.51 -54.31
N ASP A 2 -7.46 1.28 -54.31
CA ASP A 2 -7.47 2.67 -53.85
C ASP A 2 -8.08 3.51 -54.98
N VAL A 3 -9.36 3.84 -54.87
CA VAL A 3 -10.03 4.71 -55.83
C VAL A 3 -9.39 6.09 -55.68
N ASP A 4 -8.85 6.63 -56.76
CA ASP A 4 -8.34 8.00 -56.79
C ASP A 4 -9.56 8.93 -56.69
N ILE A 5 -9.70 9.59 -55.54
CA ILE A 5 -10.86 10.44 -55.24
C ILE A 5 -10.41 11.88 -55.44
N ASP A 6 -10.81 12.43 -56.58
CA ASP A 6 -10.52 13.81 -56.96
C ASP A 6 -11.41 14.83 -56.23
N TRP A 7 -10.93 16.07 -56.15
CA TRP A 7 -11.68 17.21 -55.59
C TRP A 7 -13.06 17.40 -56.23
N ASN A 8 -13.25 17.02 -57.49
CA ASN A 8 -14.56 17.14 -58.16
C ASN A 8 -15.62 16.22 -57.53
N ILE A 9 -15.23 15.01 -57.11
CA ILE A 9 -16.13 14.04 -56.47
C ILE A 9 -16.45 14.51 -55.04
N LEU A 10 -15.45 15.05 -54.34
CA LEU A 10 -15.64 15.61 -53.00
C LEU A 10 -16.48 16.88 -53.02
N ASP A 11 -16.27 17.79 -53.98
CA ASP A 11 -17.05 19.02 -54.14
C ASP A 11 -18.52 18.69 -54.48
N ALA A 12 -18.78 17.65 -55.29
CA ALA A 12 -20.13 17.16 -55.55
C ALA A 12 -20.79 16.55 -54.30
N TRP A 13 -20.06 15.69 -53.57
CA TRP A 13 -20.52 15.10 -52.31
C TRP A 13 -20.82 16.16 -51.24
N LEU A 14 -19.98 17.19 -51.10
CA LEU A 14 -20.20 18.29 -50.18
C LEU A 14 -21.43 19.12 -50.57
N LYS A 15 -21.63 19.39 -51.87
CA LYS A 15 -22.84 20.11 -52.32
C LYS A 15 -24.11 19.34 -52.01
N GLU A 16 -24.09 18.02 -52.15
CA GLU A 16 -25.23 17.16 -51.82
C GLU A 16 -25.47 17.10 -50.30
N LEU A 17 -24.40 17.05 -49.50
CA LEU A 17 -24.49 16.96 -48.04
C LEU A 17 -25.02 18.25 -47.39
N PHE A 18 -24.70 19.42 -47.96
CA PHE A 18 -25.06 20.72 -47.39
C PHE A 18 -26.31 21.34 -48.01
N ALA A 19 -26.90 20.74 -49.05
CA ALA A 19 -28.09 21.29 -49.71
C ALA A 19 -29.27 21.44 -48.70
N PRO A 20 -29.99 22.58 -48.69
CA PRO A 20 -29.95 23.71 -49.64
C PRO A 20 -28.91 24.82 -49.34
N GLU A 21 -28.12 24.70 -48.27
CA GLU A 21 -27.07 25.66 -47.92
C GLU A 21 -25.78 25.43 -48.73
N LEU A 22 -24.99 26.49 -48.92
CA LEU A 22 -23.70 26.37 -49.61
C LEU A 22 -22.68 25.72 -48.66
N PRO A 23 -21.91 24.72 -49.14
CA PRO A 23 -20.88 24.11 -48.31
C PRO A 23 -19.84 25.16 -47.89
N PRO A 24 -19.25 25.04 -46.68
CA PRO A 24 -18.24 25.96 -46.21
C PRO A 24 -17.04 26.01 -47.16
N LEU A 25 -16.45 27.20 -47.33
CA LEU A 25 -15.27 27.41 -48.18
C LEU A 25 -14.06 26.66 -47.61
N ILE A 26 -13.79 25.47 -48.13
CA ILE A 26 -12.67 24.64 -47.71
C ILE A 26 -11.41 25.02 -48.50
N SER A 27 -10.32 25.32 -47.79
CA SER A 27 -9.01 25.52 -48.41
C SER A 27 -8.53 24.22 -49.06
N LYS A 28 -8.24 24.25 -50.37
CA LYS A 28 -7.80 23.08 -51.16
C LYS A 28 -6.33 22.70 -50.88
N THR A 29 -6.04 22.38 -49.64
CA THR A 29 -4.72 21.93 -49.14
C THR A 29 -4.64 20.40 -49.23
N PRO A 30 -3.49 19.79 -49.59
CA PRO A 30 -3.34 18.34 -49.69
C PRO A 30 -3.62 17.59 -48.38
N ALA A 31 -3.38 18.21 -47.22
CA ALA A 31 -3.75 17.66 -45.92
C ALA A 31 -5.28 17.55 -45.74
N MET A 32 -6.02 18.56 -46.21
CA MET A 32 -7.48 18.61 -46.17
C MET A 32 -8.09 17.61 -47.15
N LEU A 33 -7.49 17.44 -48.33
CA LEU A 33 -7.87 16.40 -49.30
C LEU A 33 -7.83 15.00 -48.67
N LYS A 34 -6.76 14.69 -47.93
CA LYS A 34 -6.62 13.39 -47.26
C LYS A 34 -7.71 13.19 -46.19
N GLN A 35 -7.99 14.20 -45.39
CA GLN A 35 -9.04 14.16 -44.37
C GLN A 35 -10.44 14.01 -44.97
N LEU A 36 -10.76 14.77 -46.03
CA LEU A 36 -12.02 14.64 -46.76
C LEU A 36 -12.14 13.28 -47.46
N LYS A 37 -11.07 12.74 -48.03
CA LYS A 37 -11.07 11.39 -48.62
C LYS A 37 -11.46 10.34 -47.58
N THR A 38 -10.88 10.42 -46.37
CA THR A 38 -11.24 9.53 -45.26
C THR A 38 -12.70 9.70 -44.84
N LEU A 39 -13.19 10.93 -44.70
CA LEU A 39 -14.60 11.19 -44.35
C LEU A 39 -15.56 10.69 -45.42
N TYR A 40 -15.27 10.93 -46.71
CA TYR A 40 -16.06 10.44 -47.83
C TYR A 40 -16.11 8.91 -47.86
N GLN A 41 -14.97 8.24 -47.66
CA GLN A 41 -14.91 6.77 -47.63
C GLN A 41 -15.70 6.17 -46.46
N LEU A 42 -15.77 6.86 -45.33
CA LEU A 42 -16.58 6.44 -44.18
C LEU A 42 -18.07 6.75 -44.38
N HIS A 43 -18.40 7.86 -45.03
CA HIS A 43 -19.77 8.34 -45.18
C HIS A 43 -20.51 7.70 -46.36
N LYS A 44 -19.82 7.45 -47.49
CA LYS A 44 -20.39 6.82 -48.68
C LYS A 44 -21.14 5.51 -48.39
N PRO A 45 -20.57 4.52 -47.67
CA PRO A 45 -21.29 3.28 -47.37
C PRO A 45 -22.54 3.53 -46.51
N ILE A 46 -22.51 4.54 -45.62
CA ILE A 46 -23.66 4.92 -44.78
C ILE A 46 -24.78 5.48 -45.65
N LEU A 47 -24.49 6.42 -46.56
CA LEU A 47 -25.47 6.97 -47.49
C LEU A 47 -26.07 5.88 -48.39
N THR A 48 -25.24 5.00 -48.95
CA THR A 48 -25.75 3.91 -49.78
C THR A 48 -26.61 2.95 -48.97
N ALA A 49 -26.25 2.66 -47.73
CA ALA A 49 -27.06 1.81 -46.85
C ALA A 49 -28.40 2.48 -46.53
N GLN A 50 -28.41 3.77 -46.19
CA GLN A 50 -29.64 4.54 -45.96
C GLN A 50 -30.54 4.53 -47.19
N GLN A 51 -30.00 4.83 -48.37
CA GLN A 51 -30.76 4.81 -49.62
C GLN A 51 -31.32 3.41 -49.94
N THR A 52 -30.55 2.35 -49.67
CA THR A 52 -31.06 0.97 -49.83
C THR A 52 -32.18 0.66 -48.85
N VAL A 53 -32.08 1.12 -47.60
CA VAL A 53 -33.14 0.94 -46.59
C VAL A 53 -34.39 1.69 -47.01
N GLU A 54 -34.27 2.95 -47.46
CA GLU A 54 -35.40 3.74 -47.94
C GLU A 54 -36.08 3.10 -49.15
N ASN A 55 -35.30 2.62 -50.13
CA ASN A 55 -35.84 1.94 -51.30
C ASN A 55 -36.58 0.65 -50.93
N VAL A 56 -36.00 -0.17 -50.05
CA VAL A 56 -36.63 -1.41 -49.56
C VAL A 56 -37.91 -1.10 -48.78
N GLN A 57 -37.90 -0.08 -47.93
CA GLN A 57 -39.09 0.35 -47.18
C GLN A 57 -40.19 0.87 -48.12
N SER A 58 -39.83 1.65 -49.13
CA SER A 58 -40.78 2.16 -50.12
C SER A 58 -41.39 1.03 -50.95
N GLU A 59 -40.60 0.04 -51.36
CA GLU A 59 -41.09 -1.11 -52.11
C GLU A 59 -42.02 -1.98 -51.25
N ALA A 60 -41.63 -2.28 -50.02
CA ALA A 60 -42.47 -3.00 -49.07
C ALA A 60 -43.79 -2.26 -48.82
N ALA A 61 -43.76 -0.94 -48.60
CA ALA A 61 -44.97 -0.14 -48.42
C ALA A 61 -45.92 -0.23 -49.63
N ARG A 62 -45.36 -0.23 -50.85
CA ARG A 62 -46.14 -0.41 -52.08
C ARG A 62 -46.77 -1.80 -52.16
N GLU A 63 -46.03 -2.85 -51.81
CA GLU A 63 -46.56 -4.22 -51.81
C GLU A 63 -47.67 -4.40 -50.76
N TYR A 64 -47.48 -3.90 -49.54
CA TYR A 64 -48.49 -3.98 -48.49
C TYR A 64 -49.74 -3.18 -48.81
N THR A 65 -49.61 -1.99 -49.43
CA THR A 65 -50.78 -1.20 -49.86
C THR A 65 -51.55 -1.89 -50.98
N ALA A 66 -50.87 -2.50 -51.94
CA ALA A 66 -51.51 -3.29 -53.00
C ALA A 66 -52.23 -4.53 -52.43
N LEU A 67 -51.59 -5.24 -51.49
CA LEU A 67 -52.18 -6.39 -50.82
C LEU A 67 -53.38 -6.00 -49.95
N ALA A 68 -53.29 -4.88 -49.23
CA ALA A 68 -54.41 -4.34 -48.45
C ALA A 68 -55.60 -3.95 -49.34
N ALA A 69 -55.35 -3.35 -50.50
CA ALA A 69 -56.39 -3.03 -51.47
C ALA A 69 -57.08 -4.30 -52.02
N ASN A 70 -56.30 -5.33 -52.35
CA ASN A 70 -56.83 -6.63 -52.79
C ASN A 70 -57.70 -7.30 -51.72
N ILE A 71 -57.24 -7.32 -50.46
CA ILE A 71 -58.01 -7.88 -49.34
C ILE A 71 -59.29 -7.07 -49.11
N ALA A 72 -59.22 -5.74 -49.16
CA ALA A 72 -60.39 -4.89 -49.02
C ALA A 72 -61.44 -5.15 -50.11
N ASP A 73 -61.00 -5.42 -51.35
CA ASP A 73 -61.90 -5.79 -52.44
C ASP A 73 -62.55 -7.16 -52.23
N ILE A 74 -61.77 -8.17 -51.83
CA ILE A 74 -62.29 -9.50 -51.46
C ILE A 74 -63.34 -9.39 -50.34
N LEU A 75 -63.07 -8.63 -49.28
CA LEU A 75 -64.00 -8.44 -48.17
C LEU A 75 -65.30 -7.73 -48.61
N LYS A 76 -65.21 -6.76 -49.52
CA LYS A 76 -66.38 -6.11 -50.14
C LYS A 76 -67.20 -7.10 -50.95
N THR A 77 -66.57 -7.95 -51.77
CA THR A 77 -67.28 -8.98 -52.55
C THR A 77 -67.97 -10.03 -51.67
N ALA A 78 -67.39 -10.33 -50.50
CA ALA A 78 -67.98 -11.22 -49.50
C ALA A 78 -69.04 -10.54 -48.59
N ASN A 79 -69.32 -9.24 -48.80
CA ASN A 79 -70.24 -8.43 -47.99
C ASN A 79 -69.88 -8.35 -46.49
N ILE A 80 -68.60 -8.53 -46.16
CA ILE A 80 -68.07 -8.43 -44.80
C ILE A 80 -67.66 -6.98 -44.56
N THR A 81 -68.44 -6.27 -43.74
CA THR A 81 -68.18 -4.86 -43.39
C THR A 81 -67.81 -4.71 -41.92
N LEU A 82 -66.95 -3.75 -41.61
CA LEU A 82 -66.54 -3.44 -40.23
C LEU A 82 -67.75 -3.07 -39.35
N SER A 83 -68.77 -2.46 -39.94
CA SER A 83 -70.06 -2.11 -39.31
C SER A 83 -70.98 -3.31 -39.05
N GLY A 84 -70.76 -4.45 -39.71
CA GLY A 84 -71.54 -5.68 -39.51
C GLY A 84 -70.97 -6.60 -38.43
N LEU A 85 -69.81 -6.26 -37.85
CA LEU A 85 -69.15 -7.02 -36.80
C LEU A 85 -69.71 -6.65 -35.41
N SER A 86 -69.75 -7.64 -34.51
CA SER A 86 -70.13 -7.38 -33.11
C SER A 86 -69.09 -6.48 -32.43
N GLN A 87 -69.54 -5.61 -31.51
CA GLN A 87 -68.67 -4.72 -30.73
C GLN A 87 -67.47 -5.44 -30.07
N PRO A 88 -67.60 -6.62 -29.42
CA PRO A 88 -66.45 -7.30 -28.84
C PRO A 88 -65.45 -7.78 -29.90
N THR A 89 -65.92 -8.23 -31.07
CA THR A 89 -65.04 -8.66 -32.16
C THR A 89 -64.26 -7.48 -32.75
N SER A 90 -64.91 -6.34 -32.95
CA SER A 90 -64.23 -5.12 -33.44
C SER A 90 -63.15 -4.65 -32.47
N LYS A 91 -63.41 -4.72 -31.16
CA LYS A 91 -62.44 -4.35 -30.14
C LYS A 91 -61.24 -5.30 -30.12
N ALA A 92 -61.50 -6.61 -30.16
CA ALA A 92 -60.45 -7.63 -30.18
C ALA A 92 -59.54 -7.51 -31.43
N LEU A 93 -60.11 -7.24 -32.60
CA LEU A 93 -59.34 -7.00 -33.83
C LEU A 93 -58.50 -5.73 -33.75
N SER A 94 -59.04 -4.65 -33.17
CA SER A 94 -58.29 -3.41 -32.95
C SER A 94 -57.11 -3.65 -32.00
N GLU A 95 -57.33 -4.34 -30.88
CA GLU A 95 -56.28 -4.69 -29.91
C GLU A 95 -55.21 -5.59 -30.55
N LEU A 96 -55.61 -6.60 -31.34
CA LEU A 96 -54.68 -7.47 -32.06
C LEU A 96 -53.85 -6.72 -33.11
N SER A 97 -54.48 -5.77 -33.82
CA SER A 97 -53.75 -4.94 -34.80
C SER A 97 -52.74 -4.01 -34.12
N ALA A 98 -53.08 -3.49 -32.94
CA ALA A 98 -52.18 -2.67 -32.14
C ALA A 98 -50.99 -3.48 -31.63
N THR A 99 -51.24 -4.68 -31.07
CA THR A 99 -50.15 -5.55 -30.58
C THR A 99 -49.25 -6.07 -31.71
N ALA A 100 -49.81 -6.36 -32.90
CA ALA A 100 -49.01 -6.69 -34.07
C ALA A 100 -48.11 -5.51 -34.50
N SER A 101 -48.65 -4.29 -34.47
CA SER A 101 -47.90 -3.08 -34.80
C SER A 101 -46.77 -2.82 -33.80
N ASP A 102 -47.05 -2.99 -32.50
CA ASP A 102 -46.06 -2.85 -31.43
C ASP A 102 -44.93 -3.89 -31.52
N LEU A 103 -45.25 -5.11 -31.99
CA LEU A 103 -44.29 -6.18 -32.23
C LEU A 103 -43.61 -6.09 -33.61
N GLY A 104 -44.04 -5.16 -34.48
CA GLY A 104 -43.51 -4.99 -35.83
C GLY A 104 -43.82 -6.16 -36.77
N LEU A 105 -44.97 -6.82 -36.59
CA LEU A 105 -45.40 -7.98 -37.38
C LEU A 105 -46.10 -7.56 -38.68
N SER A 106 -45.79 -8.28 -39.75
CA SER A 106 -46.43 -8.10 -41.07
C SER A 106 -47.70 -8.93 -41.26
N ASP A 107 -47.96 -9.88 -40.37
CA ASP A 107 -49.07 -10.82 -40.44
C ASP A 107 -49.71 -11.05 -39.07
N MET A 108 -50.97 -11.51 -39.09
CA MET A 108 -51.75 -11.80 -37.88
C MET A 108 -51.74 -13.29 -37.53
N ARG A 109 -50.65 -13.99 -37.89
CA ARG A 109 -50.48 -15.43 -37.64
C ARG A 109 -49.98 -15.65 -36.22
N ILE A 110 -50.52 -16.65 -35.54
CA ILE A 110 -50.18 -16.97 -34.14
C ILE A 110 -48.69 -17.28 -34.00
N GLU A 111 -48.12 -18.01 -34.97
CA GLU A 111 -46.71 -18.38 -34.99
C GLU A 111 -45.79 -17.15 -35.02
N SER A 112 -46.19 -16.10 -35.75
CA SER A 112 -45.45 -14.84 -35.81
C SER A 112 -45.47 -14.11 -34.47
N PHE A 113 -46.62 -14.09 -33.79
CA PHE A 113 -46.72 -13.54 -32.43
C PHE A 113 -45.86 -14.32 -31.44
N GLU A 114 -45.90 -15.65 -31.48
CA GLU A 114 -45.08 -16.50 -30.60
C GLU A 114 -43.58 -16.24 -30.82
N CYS A 115 -43.13 -16.17 -32.09
CA CYS A 115 -41.75 -15.86 -32.43
C CYS A 115 -41.34 -14.45 -31.98
N ALA A 116 -42.17 -13.44 -32.19
CA ALA A 116 -41.86 -12.06 -31.78
C ALA A 116 -41.78 -11.92 -30.26
N ILE A 117 -42.73 -12.50 -29.53
CA ILE A 117 -42.72 -12.53 -28.05
C ILE A 117 -41.49 -13.27 -27.54
N ALA A 118 -41.16 -14.43 -28.10
CA ALA A 118 -39.97 -15.19 -27.72
C ALA A 118 -38.69 -14.38 -27.99
N SER A 119 -38.57 -13.75 -29.16
CA SER A 119 -37.43 -12.91 -29.52
C SER A 119 -37.25 -11.74 -28.55
N GLN A 120 -38.33 -11.01 -28.26
CA GLN A 120 -38.30 -9.88 -27.33
C GLN A 120 -37.97 -10.33 -25.89
N THR A 121 -38.46 -11.50 -25.47
CA THR A 121 -38.15 -12.08 -24.16
C THR A 121 -36.67 -12.44 -24.06
N ILE A 122 -36.11 -13.10 -25.09
CA ILE A 122 -34.69 -13.41 -25.16
C ILE A 122 -33.85 -12.14 -25.14
N GLN A 123 -34.24 -11.12 -25.90
CA GLN A 123 -33.54 -9.84 -25.94
C GLN A 123 -33.56 -9.14 -24.58
N ARG A 124 -34.71 -9.11 -23.90
CA ARG A 124 -34.82 -8.56 -22.54
C ARG A 124 -33.92 -9.31 -21.56
N PHE A 125 -33.90 -10.64 -21.63
CA PHE A 125 -33.03 -11.45 -20.78
C PHE A 125 -31.55 -11.14 -21.05
N LYS A 126 -31.13 -11.07 -22.32
CA LYS A 126 -29.76 -10.67 -22.69
C LYS A 126 -29.40 -9.29 -22.13
N GLN A 127 -30.25 -8.29 -22.35
CA GLN A 127 -30.03 -6.94 -21.83
C GLN A 127 -29.93 -6.92 -20.30
N GLN A 128 -30.79 -7.68 -19.61
CA GLN A 128 -30.75 -7.78 -18.14
C GLN A 128 -29.46 -8.45 -17.66
N THR A 129 -29.02 -9.52 -18.31
CA THR A 129 -27.74 -10.18 -17.97
C THR A 129 -26.53 -9.27 -18.22
N GLU A 130 -26.53 -8.53 -19.33
CA GLU A 130 -25.47 -7.57 -19.64
C GLU A 130 -25.45 -6.42 -18.61
N ALA A 131 -26.62 -5.90 -18.24
CA ALA A 131 -26.74 -4.87 -17.21
C ALA A 131 -26.23 -5.36 -15.85
N ALA A 132 -26.55 -6.58 -15.46
CA ALA A 132 -26.06 -7.18 -14.23
C ALA A 132 -24.53 -7.34 -14.23
N LEU A 133 -23.95 -7.83 -15.35
CA LEU A 133 -22.51 -7.95 -15.52
C LEU A 133 -21.80 -6.58 -15.48
N LEU A 134 -22.39 -5.56 -16.11
CA LEU A 134 -21.86 -4.19 -16.08
C LEU A 134 -21.92 -3.60 -14.66
N ALA A 135 -23.01 -3.84 -13.92
CA ALA A 135 -23.13 -3.41 -12.52
C ALA A 135 -22.04 -4.06 -11.64
N GLU A 136 -21.83 -5.37 -11.77
CA GLU A 136 -20.78 -6.09 -11.04
C GLU A 136 -19.38 -5.56 -11.37
N LYS A 137 -19.09 -5.35 -12.66
CA LYS A 137 -17.81 -4.76 -13.11
C LYS A 137 -17.61 -3.37 -12.53
N THR A 138 -18.66 -2.55 -12.53
CA THR A 138 -18.63 -1.18 -11.99
C THR A 138 -18.34 -1.19 -10.49
N GLN A 139 -18.99 -2.06 -9.73
CA GLN A 139 -18.73 -2.23 -8.30
C GLN A 139 -17.26 -2.62 -8.04
N LYS A 140 -16.74 -3.62 -8.76
CA LYS A 140 -15.33 -4.04 -8.64
C LYS A 140 -14.35 -2.92 -8.96
N LEU A 141 -14.66 -2.08 -9.95
CA LEU A 141 -13.84 -0.91 -10.28
C LEU A 141 -13.90 0.15 -9.18
N GLN A 142 -15.07 0.44 -8.62
CA GLN A 142 -15.22 1.36 -7.50
C GLN A 142 -14.43 0.90 -6.27
N GLU A 143 -14.46 -0.39 -5.93
CA GLU A 143 -13.66 -0.96 -4.85
C GLU A 143 -12.15 -0.82 -5.11
N LYS A 144 -11.70 -1.10 -6.34
CA LYS A 144 -10.29 -0.91 -6.74
C LYS A 144 -9.86 0.55 -6.62
N ILE A 145 -10.70 1.49 -7.04
CA ILE A 145 -10.44 2.93 -6.94
C ILE A 145 -10.31 3.32 -5.47
N ARG A 146 -11.26 2.93 -4.61
CA ARG A 146 -11.21 3.20 -3.16
C ARG A 146 -9.93 2.64 -2.52
N ASN A 147 -9.57 1.41 -2.86
CA ASN A 147 -8.34 0.77 -2.36
C ASN A 147 -7.07 1.45 -2.87
N SER A 148 -7.08 1.99 -4.10
CA SER A 148 -5.98 2.76 -4.66
C SER A 148 -5.85 4.12 -3.96
N GLN A 149 -6.96 4.83 -3.76
CA GLN A 149 -6.98 6.11 -3.02
C GLN A 149 -6.50 5.95 -1.58
N SER A 150 -6.92 4.89 -0.87
CA SER A 150 -6.43 4.61 0.48
C SER A 150 -4.91 4.35 0.49
N ARG A 151 -4.40 3.58 -0.48
CA ARG A 151 -2.95 3.36 -0.62
C ARG A 151 -2.19 4.66 -0.92
N GLN A 152 -2.72 5.49 -1.81
CA GLN A 152 -2.14 6.80 -2.11
C GLN A 152 -2.10 7.71 -0.89
N ALA A 153 -3.16 7.75 -0.09
CA ALA A 153 -3.20 8.52 1.15
C ALA A 153 -2.15 8.03 2.16
N LYS A 154 -2.00 6.71 2.33
CA LYS A 154 -0.95 6.12 3.19
C LYS A 154 0.44 6.48 2.70
N LEU A 155 0.69 6.40 1.40
CA LEU A 155 2.00 6.76 0.82
C LEU A 155 2.32 8.24 1.02
N ARG A 156 1.32 9.13 0.87
CA ARG A 156 1.50 10.56 1.16
C ARG A 156 1.85 10.80 2.63
N ALA A 157 1.11 10.18 3.55
CA ALA A 157 1.40 10.30 4.99
C ALA A 157 2.82 9.81 5.33
N LEU A 158 3.25 8.66 4.78
CA LEU A 158 4.60 8.16 4.96
C LEU A 158 5.67 9.08 4.35
N LEU A 159 5.40 9.70 3.21
CA LEU A 159 6.32 10.66 2.59
C LEU A 159 6.45 11.92 3.44
N GLU A 160 5.35 12.45 3.96
CA GLU A 160 5.35 13.61 4.86
C GLU A 160 6.09 13.31 6.17
N GLU A 161 5.83 12.15 6.77
CA GLU A 161 6.56 11.68 7.96
C GLU A 161 8.06 11.61 7.67
N ARG A 162 8.46 10.97 6.56
CA ARG A 162 9.87 10.87 6.19
C ARG A 162 10.50 12.21 5.90
N GLN A 163 9.81 13.11 5.19
CA GLN A 163 10.31 14.47 4.96
C GLN A 163 10.57 15.21 6.27
N SER A 164 9.71 15.00 7.28
CA SER A 164 9.91 15.60 8.61
C SER A 164 11.10 14.98 9.38
N THR A 165 11.41 13.69 9.19
CA THR A 165 12.48 13.00 9.93
C THR A 165 13.85 13.03 9.26
N VAL A 166 13.93 13.25 7.95
CA VAL A 166 15.19 13.21 7.17
C VAL A 166 16.28 14.10 7.79
N GLY A 167 15.97 15.34 8.19
CA GLY A 167 16.96 16.23 8.79
C GLY A 167 17.55 15.69 10.10
N SER A 168 16.69 15.10 10.96
CA SER A 168 17.10 14.49 12.23
C SER A 168 17.88 13.20 12.02
N GLU A 169 17.45 12.35 11.08
CA GLU A 169 18.14 11.11 10.72
C GLU A 169 19.52 11.39 10.11
N GLU A 170 19.65 12.38 9.23
CA GLU A 170 20.93 12.82 8.70
C GLU A 170 21.86 13.37 9.78
N GLN A 171 21.33 14.16 10.71
CA GLN A 171 22.11 14.66 11.82
C GLN A 171 22.63 13.52 12.69
N LYS A 172 21.76 12.57 13.07
CA LYS A 172 22.14 11.38 13.84
C LYS A 172 23.18 10.53 13.09
N SER A 173 23.01 10.37 11.78
CA SER A 173 23.99 9.67 10.94
C SER A 173 25.36 10.36 10.98
N ARG A 174 25.40 11.69 10.83
CA ARG A 174 26.64 12.47 10.94
C ARG A 174 27.27 12.39 12.34
N GLU A 175 26.48 12.31 13.39
CA GLU A 175 26.96 12.11 14.77
C GLU A 175 27.54 10.71 14.96
N TRP A 176 26.87 9.66 14.47
CA TRP A 176 27.37 8.29 14.54
C TRP A 176 28.68 8.10 13.78
N VAL A 177 28.81 8.71 12.60
CA VAL A 177 30.07 8.69 11.84
C VAL A 177 31.19 9.35 12.64
N ARG A 178 30.95 10.52 13.25
CA ARG A 178 31.93 11.19 14.11
C ARG A 178 32.31 10.36 15.34
N ASN A 179 31.32 9.78 16.02
CA ASN A 179 31.57 8.93 17.18
C ASN A 179 32.37 7.69 16.81
N ALA A 180 32.07 7.06 15.67
CA ALA A 180 32.83 5.92 15.18
C ALA A 180 34.29 6.27 14.91
N GLN A 181 34.56 7.44 14.31
CA GLN A 181 35.92 7.94 14.10
C GLN A 181 36.67 8.15 15.43
N VAL A 182 36.02 8.76 16.42
CA VAL A 182 36.62 8.97 17.75
C VAL A 182 36.93 7.63 18.43
N VAL A 183 36.02 6.67 18.37
CA VAL A 183 36.24 5.33 18.93
C VAL A 183 37.38 4.62 18.22
N GLN A 184 37.47 4.74 16.90
CA GLN A 184 38.54 4.15 16.11
C GLN A 184 39.90 4.77 16.47
N GLN A 185 39.98 6.10 16.61
CA GLN A 185 41.19 6.79 17.04
C GLN A 185 41.62 6.38 18.45
N LYS A 186 40.68 6.35 19.41
CA LYS A 186 40.99 5.87 20.77
C LYS A 186 41.45 4.42 20.77
N SER A 187 40.87 3.58 19.92
CA SER A 187 41.28 2.19 19.79
C SER A 187 42.72 2.06 19.27
N SER A 188 43.13 2.88 18.31
CA SER A 188 44.54 2.90 17.87
C SER A 188 45.47 3.44 18.95
N GLU A 189 45.10 4.53 19.63
CA GLU A 189 45.90 5.10 20.73
C GLU A 189 46.10 4.08 21.87
N TYR A 190 45.04 3.37 22.26
CA TYR A 190 45.14 2.33 23.29
C TYR A 190 45.97 1.14 22.82
N ARG A 191 45.90 0.78 21.53
CA ARG A 191 46.72 -0.30 20.98
C ARG A 191 48.20 0.07 21.01
N GLU A 192 48.56 1.25 20.52
CA GLU A 192 49.93 1.76 20.55
C GLU A 192 50.44 1.85 22.00
N ARG A 193 49.60 2.32 22.92
CA ARG A 193 49.98 2.40 24.34
C ARG A 193 50.20 1.03 24.96
N LEU A 194 49.39 0.04 24.59
CA LEU A 194 49.54 -1.34 25.05
C LEU A 194 50.83 -1.95 24.52
N GLU A 195 51.11 -1.77 23.23
CA GLU A 195 52.34 -2.23 22.58
C GLU A 195 53.59 -1.62 23.23
N GLU A 196 53.56 -0.31 23.53
CA GLU A 196 54.65 0.37 24.24
C GLU A 196 54.85 -0.20 25.65
N LEU A 197 53.76 -0.40 26.41
CA LEU A 197 53.84 -0.97 27.75
C LEU A 197 54.37 -2.41 27.73
N GLN A 198 53.93 -3.23 26.77
CA GLN A 198 54.43 -4.59 26.56
C GLN A 198 55.91 -4.57 26.19
N ARG A 199 56.35 -3.64 25.34
CA ARG A 199 57.77 -3.46 25.02
C ARG A 199 58.57 -3.14 26.27
N ILE A 200 58.16 -2.13 27.05
CA ILE A 200 58.82 -1.76 28.31
C ILE A 200 58.88 -2.95 29.28
N GLN A 201 57.79 -3.73 29.40
CA GLN A 201 57.73 -4.92 30.24
C GLN A 201 58.74 -5.99 29.78
N SER A 202 58.83 -6.21 28.47
CA SER A 202 59.79 -7.15 27.87
C SER A 202 61.25 -6.70 28.06
N GLU A 203 61.56 -5.41 27.83
CA GLU A 203 62.91 -4.84 28.01
C GLU A 203 63.38 -4.91 29.46
N ARG A 204 62.47 -4.68 30.40
CA ARG A 204 62.74 -4.81 31.84
C ARG A 204 62.85 -6.26 32.31
N GLN A 205 62.59 -7.23 31.42
CA GLN A 205 62.54 -8.66 31.72
C GLN A 205 61.67 -8.93 32.95
N ALA A 206 60.53 -8.25 33.07
CA ALA A 206 59.70 -8.30 34.27
C ALA A 206 59.28 -9.73 34.62
N GLU A 207 58.98 -10.55 33.61
CA GLU A 207 58.64 -11.98 33.77
C GLU A 207 59.83 -12.80 34.29
N ALA A 208 61.03 -12.61 33.73
CA ALA A 208 62.22 -13.34 34.17
C ALA A 208 62.71 -12.90 35.57
N ARG A 209 62.38 -11.66 35.99
CA ARG A 209 62.71 -11.11 37.31
C ARG A 209 61.64 -11.37 38.37
N GLY A 210 60.57 -12.08 38.02
CA GLY A 210 59.49 -12.38 38.94
C GLY A 210 58.68 -11.16 39.37
N LEU A 211 58.63 -10.11 38.53
CA LEU A 211 57.94 -8.84 38.78
C LEU A 211 56.50 -8.85 38.22
N GLU A 212 55.94 -10.04 38.02
CA GLU A 212 54.54 -10.17 37.62
C GLU A 212 53.62 -9.79 38.77
N TYR A 213 52.49 -9.15 38.46
CA TYR A 213 51.56 -8.65 39.48
C TYR A 213 51.13 -9.76 40.47
N GLU A 214 50.87 -10.96 39.96
CA GLU A 214 50.43 -12.08 40.77
C GLU A 214 51.51 -12.54 41.75
N GLN A 215 52.78 -12.54 41.33
CA GLN A 215 53.92 -12.89 42.18
C GLN A 215 54.21 -11.80 43.22
N LEU A 216 54.14 -10.52 42.82
CA LEU A 216 54.28 -9.39 43.74
C LEU A 216 53.15 -9.36 44.78
N LYS A 217 51.93 -9.68 44.38
CA LYS A 217 50.78 -9.79 45.28
C LYS A 217 50.98 -10.93 46.27
N GLN A 218 51.37 -12.12 45.82
CA GLN A 218 51.68 -13.24 46.71
C GLN A 218 52.80 -12.91 47.70
N LEU A 219 53.85 -12.20 47.25
CA LEU A 219 54.92 -11.75 48.11
C LEU A 219 54.43 -10.73 49.14
N ASN A 220 53.62 -9.74 48.72
CA ASN A 220 53.03 -8.75 49.61
C ASN A 220 52.12 -9.39 50.66
N ASP A 221 51.25 -10.31 50.24
CA ASP A 221 50.37 -11.05 51.14
C ASP A 221 51.19 -11.85 52.18
N ARG A 222 52.32 -12.43 51.78
CA ARG A 222 53.24 -13.14 52.68
C ARG A 222 53.96 -12.18 53.64
N VAL A 223 54.34 -11.00 53.17
CA VAL A 223 54.96 -9.94 54.02
C VAL A 223 53.96 -9.46 55.07
N GLU A 224 52.71 -9.22 54.69
CA GLU A 224 51.64 -8.83 55.61
C GLU A 224 51.34 -9.92 56.64
N GLN A 225 51.31 -11.19 56.24
CA GLN A 225 51.19 -12.31 57.19
C GLN A 225 52.37 -12.38 58.17
N MET A 226 53.60 -12.17 57.69
CA MET A 226 54.78 -12.14 58.56
C MET A 226 54.73 -10.96 59.53
N ARG A 227 54.31 -9.78 59.08
CA ARG A 227 54.12 -8.60 59.94
C ARG A 227 53.10 -8.88 61.04
N ALA A 228 51.93 -9.39 60.68
CA ALA A 228 50.90 -9.77 61.65
C ALA A 228 51.44 -10.77 62.69
N SER A 229 52.22 -11.77 62.25
CA SER A 229 52.83 -12.74 63.17
C SER A 229 53.92 -12.12 64.07
N VAL A 230 54.70 -11.16 63.55
CA VAL A 230 55.69 -10.43 64.34
C VAL A 230 55.00 -9.54 65.38
N ASP A 231 53.95 -8.82 64.98
CA ASP A 231 53.19 -7.96 65.89
C ASP A 231 52.52 -8.78 67.00
N GLU A 232 51.94 -9.93 66.67
CA GLU A 232 51.38 -10.86 67.67
C GLU A 232 52.45 -11.33 68.67
N LYS A 233 53.61 -11.76 68.17
CA LYS A 233 54.72 -12.21 69.02
C LYS A 233 55.31 -11.08 69.86
N GLN A 234 55.39 -9.87 69.30
CA GLN A 234 55.88 -8.69 70.00
C GLN A 234 54.91 -8.31 71.12
N ASN A 235 53.60 -8.31 70.87
CA ASN A 235 52.58 -8.09 71.90
C ASN A 235 52.66 -9.12 73.02
N MET A 236 52.88 -10.41 72.69
CA MET A 236 53.08 -11.46 73.69
C MET A 236 54.36 -11.21 74.50
N TYR A 237 55.47 -10.89 73.84
CA TYR A 237 56.74 -10.59 74.50
C TYR A 237 56.63 -9.39 75.44
N ASP A 238 56.01 -8.30 75.00
CA ASP A 238 55.81 -7.10 75.82
C ASP A 238 54.87 -7.39 76.99
N GLY A 239 53.84 -8.23 76.78
CA GLY A 239 53.00 -8.77 77.85
C GLY A 239 53.81 -9.55 78.89
N TYR A 240 54.68 -10.47 78.48
CA TYR A 240 55.55 -11.22 79.38
C TYR A 240 56.58 -10.32 80.09
N LYS A 241 57.15 -9.34 79.38
CA LYS A 241 58.11 -8.38 79.95
C LYS A 241 57.49 -7.46 81.00
N ALA A 242 56.19 -7.17 80.89
CA ALA A 242 55.46 -6.36 81.86
C ALA A 242 55.15 -7.11 83.17
N LEU A 243 55.28 -8.44 83.18
CA LEU A 243 55.04 -9.25 84.37
C LEU A 243 56.28 -9.31 85.28
N PRO A 244 56.11 -9.18 86.60
CA PRO A 244 57.19 -9.41 87.57
C PRO A 244 57.71 -10.87 87.52
N PRO A 245 59.00 -11.11 87.81
CA PRO A 245 59.59 -12.45 87.79
C PRO A 245 59.08 -13.40 88.89
N ASP A 246 58.38 -12.87 89.91
CA ASP A 246 57.72 -13.66 90.96
C ASP A 246 56.25 -13.96 90.58
N ILE A 247 55.90 -15.25 90.58
CA ILE A 247 54.60 -15.78 90.15
C ILE A 247 53.46 -15.18 90.96
N GLN A 248 53.59 -15.03 92.28
CA GLN A 248 52.49 -14.53 93.10
C GLN A 248 52.22 -13.04 92.86
N LEU A 249 53.29 -12.26 92.65
CA LEU A 249 53.18 -10.84 92.33
C LEU A 249 52.64 -10.60 90.91
N ALA A 250 52.97 -11.50 89.97
CA ALA A 250 52.41 -11.50 88.63
C ALA A 250 50.89 -11.74 88.64
N TYR A 251 50.39 -12.69 89.45
CA TYR A 251 48.95 -12.92 89.62
C TYR A 251 48.21 -11.69 90.16
N LEU A 252 48.78 -11.02 91.17
CA LEU A 252 48.18 -9.81 91.74
C LEU A 252 48.13 -8.67 90.71
N LYS A 253 49.23 -8.45 89.97
CA LYS A 253 49.27 -7.44 88.89
C LYS A 253 48.30 -7.74 87.76
N LEU A 254 48.07 -9.00 87.44
CA LEU A 254 47.13 -9.41 86.41
C LEU A 254 45.68 -9.14 86.85
N GLU A 255 45.34 -9.40 88.11
CA GLU A 255 44.01 -9.04 88.66
C GLU A 255 43.82 -7.52 88.73
N GLU A 256 44.83 -6.75 89.16
CA GLU A 256 44.77 -5.28 89.11
C GLU A 256 44.59 -4.75 87.68
N ALA A 257 45.26 -5.35 86.70
CA ALA A 257 45.14 -4.98 85.29
C ALA A 257 43.75 -5.32 84.73
N LYS A 258 43.15 -6.46 85.11
CA LYS A 258 41.77 -6.82 84.73
C LYS A 258 40.76 -5.80 85.25
N VAL A 259 40.84 -5.47 86.54
CA VAL A 259 39.95 -4.48 87.15
C VAL A 259 40.07 -3.13 86.46
N LYS A 260 41.30 -2.68 86.15
CA LYS A 260 41.52 -1.44 85.38
C LYS A 260 40.99 -1.50 83.96
N LEU A 261 41.09 -2.66 83.30
CA LEU A 261 40.58 -2.84 81.94
C LEU A 261 39.05 -2.84 81.90
N ASP A 262 38.39 -3.44 82.89
CA ASP A 262 36.93 -3.39 83.02
C ASP A 262 36.44 -1.97 83.31
N GLN A 263 37.18 -1.20 84.12
CA GLN A 263 36.92 0.23 84.33
C GLN A 263 37.05 1.03 83.03
N LEU A 264 38.15 0.87 82.29
CA LEU A 264 38.36 1.57 81.02
C LEU A 264 37.35 1.18 79.94
N ARG A 265 36.87 -0.08 79.94
CA ARG A 265 35.79 -0.51 79.03
C ARG A 265 34.48 0.20 79.37
N ALA A 266 34.11 0.25 80.64
CA ALA A 266 32.93 0.99 81.08
C ALA A 266 33.05 2.49 80.73
N ASP A 267 34.22 3.09 80.93
CA ASP A 267 34.46 4.49 80.57
C ASP A 267 34.39 4.73 79.05
N CYS A 268 34.91 3.81 78.23
CA CYS A 268 34.82 3.87 76.77
C CYS A 268 33.40 3.66 76.26
N GLU A 269 32.62 2.76 76.86
CA GLU A 269 31.20 2.56 76.53
C GLU A 269 30.38 3.82 76.84
N VAL A 270 30.60 4.42 78.01
CA VAL A 270 29.98 5.70 78.39
C VAL A 270 30.39 6.83 77.45
N ALA A 271 31.66 6.87 77.03
CA ALA A 271 32.15 7.88 76.08
C ALA A 271 31.66 7.66 74.63
N ALA A 272 31.45 6.41 74.22
CA ALA A 272 30.86 6.08 72.93
C ALA A 272 29.37 6.42 72.89
N ASP A 273 28.64 6.12 73.97
CA ASP A 273 27.22 6.48 74.14
C ASP A 273 27.01 8.00 74.25
N ALA A 274 28.04 8.76 74.63
CA ALA A 274 28.02 10.23 74.64
C ALA A 274 28.38 10.88 73.28
N CYS A 275 28.94 10.11 72.34
CA CYS A 275 29.34 10.58 70.99
C CYS A 275 28.32 10.25 69.88
N PHE A 276 27.31 9.44 70.18
CA PHE A 276 26.15 9.14 69.31
C PHE A 276 24.88 9.79 69.87
#